data_AF-A0A9W6PJI0-F1
#
_entry.id   AF-A0A9W6PJI0-F1
#
_cell.length_a   1.000
_cell.length_b   1.000
_cell.length_c   1.000
_cell.angle_alpha   90.00
_cell.angle_beta   90.00
_cell.angle_gamma   90.00
#
_symmetry.space_group_name_H-M   'P 1'
#
loop_
_entity.id
_entity.type
_entity.pdbx_description
1 polymer ?
#
loop_
_entity_poly.entity_id
_entity_poly.type
_entity_poly.pdbx_seq_one_letter_code
_entity_poly.pdbx_strand_id
1 'polypeptide(L)'
;MPDHYPYRVLTPAGGPTLLWRLGENDEPDAFLTGPDGSLLRFPDPAAAEAHCLRHGLDFFWGAGNTLDLAAARHWTEAPHLEPPASCRLLLDTWNFFTDLPGALPPEGPVHDGAYDKLFGGTALHPTSDPASWTAAETAAVRALFTAGFARWDRLTGAAPH
;
A
#
# COMPACT_ATOMS: atom_id res chain seq x y z
N MET A 1 -8.48 -7.65 -19.52
CA MET A 1 -7.81 -8.95 -19.24
C MET A 1 -8.46 -9.44 -17.94
N PRO A 2 -8.03 -10.48 -17.20
CA PRO A 2 -8.53 -10.56 -15.83
C PRO A 2 -7.89 -9.44 -15.02
N ASP A 3 -8.71 -8.47 -14.61
CA ASP A 3 -8.21 -7.17 -14.13
C ASP A 3 -8.36 -6.99 -12.61
N HIS A 4 -8.97 -7.94 -11.88
CA HIS A 4 -9.19 -7.85 -10.43
C HIS A 4 -8.39 -8.87 -9.64
N TYR A 5 -7.58 -8.38 -8.70
CA TYR A 5 -6.63 -9.16 -7.92
C TYR A 5 -6.99 -9.10 -6.43
N PRO A 6 -6.98 -10.23 -5.72
CA PRO A 6 -7.11 -10.21 -4.26
C PRO A 6 -5.84 -9.62 -3.63
N TYR A 7 -6.02 -8.58 -2.83
CA TYR A 7 -4.94 -7.91 -2.09
C TYR A 7 -5.19 -8.05 -0.60
N ARG A 8 -4.37 -8.83 0.11
CA ARG A 8 -4.56 -9.12 1.53
C ARG A 8 -3.83 -8.10 2.38
N VAL A 9 -4.56 -7.41 3.25
CA VAL A 9 -3.98 -6.48 4.22
C VAL A 9 -3.90 -7.18 5.56
N LEU A 10 -2.70 -7.45 6.05
CA LEU A 10 -2.50 -7.98 7.39
C LEU A 10 -2.61 -6.85 8.41
N THR A 11 -3.41 -7.13 9.42
CA THR A 11 -3.50 -6.32 10.64
C THR A 11 -3.47 -7.29 11.83
N PRO A 12 -3.17 -6.81 13.05
CA PRO A 12 -3.23 -7.64 14.25
C PRO A 12 -4.60 -8.32 14.46
N ALA A 13 -5.68 -7.75 13.92
CA ALA A 13 -7.04 -8.27 14.01
C ALA A 13 -7.41 -9.28 12.89
N GLY A 14 -6.47 -9.69 12.04
CA GLY A 14 -6.74 -10.57 10.90
C GLY A 14 -7.38 -9.82 9.72
N GLY A 15 -6.68 -8.79 9.24
CA GLY A 15 -7.18 -7.79 8.29
C GLY A 15 -7.78 -8.30 6.96
N PRO A 16 -8.45 -7.40 6.22
CA PRO A 16 -9.33 -7.76 5.12
C PRO A 16 -8.56 -8.13 3.84
N THR A 17 -9.27 -8.80 2.94
CA THR A 17 -8.95 -8.85 1.52
C THR A 17 -9.67 -7.71 0.79
N LEU A 18 -8.94 -6.96 -0.02
CA LEU A 18 -9.46 -5.96 -0.95
C LEU A 18 -9.38 -6.51 -2.39
N LEU A 19 -10.12 -5.89 -3.31
CA LEU A 19 -9.98 -6.13 -4.75
C LEU A 19 -9.24 -4.95 -5.37
N TRP A 20 -8.04 -5.24 -5.89
CA TRP A 20 -7.20 -4.29 -6.61
C TRP A 20 -7.43 -4.45 -8.10
N ARG A 21 -7.63 -3.35 -8.81
CA ARG A 21 -7.88 -3.32 -10.25
C ARG A 21 -6.72 -2.65 -10.96
N LEU A 22 -6.20 -3.32 -11.99
CA LEU A 22 -5.23 -2.69 -12.88
C LEU A 22 -5.89 -1.57 -13.67
N GLY A 23 -5.20 -0.45 -13.81
CA GLY A 23 -5.60 0.63 -14.68
C GLY A 23 -5.51 0.24 -16.16
N GLU A 24 -6.44 0.75 -16.97
CA GLU A 24 -6.41 0.60 -18.43
C GLU A 24 -6.08 1.93 -19.10
N ASN A 25 -5.27 1.92 -20.17
CA ASN A 25 -5.04 3.09 -21.03
C ASN A 25 -4.68 4.39 -20.26
N ASP A 26 -3.61 4.35 -19.46
CA ASP A 26 -3.13 5.44 -18.60
C ASP A 26 -4.02 5.76 -17.38
N GLU A 27 -5.11 5.01 -17.15
CA GLU A 27 -5.79 5.05 -15.85
C GLU A 27 -4.87 4.50 -14.76
N PRO A 28 -4.92 5.05 -13.54
CA PRO A 28 -4.18 4.50 -12.41
C PRO A 28 -4.81 3.19 -11.94
N ASP A 29 -3.99 2.36 -11.30
CA ASP A 29 -4.46 1.24 -10.51
C ASP A 29 -5.34 1.75 -9.35
N ALA A 30 -6.33 0.96 -8.95
CA ALA A 30 -7.28 1.40 -7.93
C ALA A 30 -7.91 0.23 -7.16
N PHE A 31 -8.24 0.46 -5.90
CA PHE A 31 -9.09 -0.46 -5.15
C PHE A 31 -10.58 -0.27 -5.47
N LEU A 32 -11.31 -1.38 -5.53
CA LEU A 32 -12.76 -1.35 -5.70
C LEU A 32 -13.45 -0.71 -4.51
N THR A 33 -14.40 0.16 -4.81
CA THR A 33 -15.21 0.88 -3.83
C THR A 33 -16.69 0.56 -3.99
N GLY A 34 -17.43 0.66 -2.89
CA GLY A 34 -18.87 0.62 -2.88
C GLY A 34 -19.50 1.94 -3.38
N PRO A 35 -20.83 2.00 -3.52
CA PRO A 35 -21.54 3.18 -3.99
C PRO A 35 -21.35 4.44 -3.13
N ASP A 36 -20.98 4.28 -1.86
CA ASP A 36 -20.70 5.35 -0.90
C ASP A 36 -19.22 5.79 -0.91
N GLY A 37 -18.41 5.23 -1.82
CA GLY A 37 -16.97 5.47 -1.89
C GLY A 37 -16.14 4.73 -0.84
N SER A 38 -16.77 3.87 -0.02
CA SER A 38 -16.06 3.03 0.94
C SER A 38 -15.34 1.88 0.25
N LEU A 39 -14.23 1.42 0.82
CA LEU A 39 -13.53 0.25 0.29
C LEU A 39 -14.37 -1.02 0.42
N LEU A 40 -14.47 -1.79 -0.67
CA LEU A 40 -15.02 -3.14 -0.59
C LEU A 40 -14.02 -4.04 0.14
N ARG A 41 -14.49 -4.67 1.23
CA ARG A 41 -13.70 -5.50 2.12
C ARG A 41 -14.29 -6.90 2.18
N PHE A 42 -13.43 -7.89 2.05
CA PHE A 42 -13.78 -9.30 2.09
C PHE A 42 -13.02 -9.99 3.23
N PRO A 43 -13.62 -11.01 3.88
CA PRO A 43 -12.94 -11.75 4.95
C PRO A 43 -11.75 -12.58 4.42
N ASP A 44 -11.83 -13.03 3.16
CA ASP A 44 -10.82 -13.85 2.52
C ASP A 44 -10.90 -13.73 0.99
N PRO A 45 -9.90 -14.25 0.25
CA PRO A 45 -9.92 -14.24 -1.22
C PRO A 45 -11.09 -14.99 -1.86
N ALA A 46 -11.65 -16.03 -1.22
CA ALA A 46 -12.77 -16.77 -1.77
C ALA A 46 -14.06 -15.94 -1.75
N ALA A 47 -14.27 -15.15 -0.70
CA ALA A 47 -15.37 -14.19 -0.63
C ALA A 47 -15.24 -13.07 -1.69
N ALA A 48 -14.02 -12.63 -1.98
CA ALA A 48 -13.72 -11.67 -3.04
C ALA A 48 -14.01 -12.25 -4.45
N GLU A 49 -13.58 -13.49 -4.71
CA GLU A 49 -13.90 -14.21 -5.95
C GLU A 49 -15.41 -14.36 -6.14
N ALA A 50 -16.12 -14.81 -5.09
CA ALA A 50 -17.56 -14.96 -5.12
C ALA A 50 -18.28 -13.63 -5.42
N HIS A 51 -17.73 -12.49 -4.96
CA HIS A 51 -18.22 -11.18 -5.33
C HIS A 51 -18.02 -10.90 -6.83
N CYS A 52 -16.80 -11.08 -7.35
CA CYS A 52 -16.54 -10.89 -8.77
C CYS A 52 -17.46 -11.72 -9.67
N LEU A 53 -17.65 -13.01 -9.35
CA LEU A 53 -18.55 -13.90 -10.07
C LEU A 53 -20.00 -13.40 -10.09
N ARG A 54 -20.52 -12.89 -8.96
CA ARG A 54 -21.89 -12.35 -8.89
C ARG A 54 -22.08 -11.07 -9.70
N HIS A 55 -21.00 -10.31 -9.90
CA HIS A 55 -21.04 -9.00 -10.55
C HIS A 55 -20.48 -9.04 -11.99
N GLY A 56 -20.12 -10.22 -12.51
CA GLY A 56 -19.56 -10.38 -13.85
C GLY A 56 -18.19 -9.72 -14.02
N LEU A 57 -17.42 -9.64 -12.93
CA LEU A 57 -16.05 -9.12 -12.94
C LEU A 57 -15.05 -10.26 -13.13
N ASP A 58 -14.00 -10.03 -13.91
CA ASP A 58 -12.94 -11.00 -14.09
C ASP A 58 -11.99 -11.03 -12.89
N PHE A 59 -11.92 -12.17 -12.21
CA PHE A 59 -11.06 -12.39 -11.05
C PHE A 59 -9.79 -13.14 -11.42
N PHE A 60 -8.64 -12.68 -10.94
CA PHE A 60 -7.34 -13.30 -11.18
C PHE A 60 -6.73 -13.86 -9.89
N TRP A 61 -6.51 -15.17 -9.86
CA TRP A 61 -5.67 -15.83 -8.87
C TRP A 61 -4.19 -15.65 -9.22
N GLY A 62 -3.68 -14.43 -9.01
CA GLY A 62 -2.25 -14.15 -9.09
C GLY A 62 -1.51 -14.59 -7.83
N ALA A 63 -0.20 -14.35 -7.78
CA ALA A 63 0.52 -14.32 -6.50
C ALA A 63 -0.12 -13.20 -5.67
N GLY A 64 -1.11 -13.54 -4.84
CA GLY A 64 -1.83 -12.58 -4.04
C GLY A 64 -0.85 -11.76 -3.20
N ASN A 65 -0.91 -10.44 -3.33
CA ASN A 65 -0.04 -9.58 -2.55
C ASN A 65 -0.56 -9.56 -1.12
N THR A 66 0.33 -9.83 -0.17
CA THR A 66 0.06 -9.71 1.25
C THR A 66 0.86 -8.54 1.78
N LEU A 67 0.17 -7.54 2.31
CA LEU A 67 0.76 -6.33 2.85
C LEU A 67 0.68 -6.33 4.37
N ASP A 68 1.82 -6.28 5.04
CA ASP A 68 1.90 -6.10 6.49
C ASP A 68 1.95 -4.61 6.85
N LEU A 69 0.77 -4.00 7.02
CA LEU A 69 0.66 -2.60 7.43
C LEU A 69 1.20 -2.34 8.84
N ALA A 70 1.26 -3.35 9.72
CA ALA A 70 1.81 -3.17 11.05
C ALA A 70 3.34 -3.00 10.99
N ALA A 71 4.01 -3.82 10.18
CA ALA A 71 5.44 -3.67 9.94
C ALA A 71 5.79 -2.32 9.28
N ALA A 72 5.00 -1.88 8.30
CA ALA A 72 5.19 -0.57 7.68
C ALA A 72 4.91 0.61 8.63
N ARG A 73 3.91 0.46 9.52
CA ARG A 73 3.61 1.47 10.56
C ARG A 73 4.76 1.58 11.56
N HIS A 74 5.30 0.44 12.01
CA HIS A 74 6.46 0.42 12.90
C HIS A 74 7.66 1.16 12.30
N TRP A 75 7.96 0.93 11.02
CA TRP A 75 9.01 1.67 10.32
C TRP A 75 8.71 3.18 10.25
N THR A 76 7.45 3.56 10.02
CA THR A 76 7.06 4.98 9.97
C THR A 76 7.30 5.69 11.31
N GLU A 77 7.05 5.00 12.41
CA GLU A 77 7.27 5.50 13.77
C GLU A 77 8.77 5.55 14.12
N ALA A 78 9.50 4.49 13.80
CA ALA A 78 10.89 4.31 14.20
C ALA A 78 11.74 3.66 13.08
N PRO A 79 12.12 4.43 12.03
CA PRO A 79 12.77 3.90 10.82
C PRO A 79 14.21 3.38 11.04
N HIS A 80 14.78 3.62 12.21
CA HIS A 80 16.15 3.26 12.59
C HIS A 80 16.24 1.98 13.42
N LEU A 81 15.10 1.34 13.74
CA LEU A 81 15.10 0.13 14.53
C LEU A 81 15.44 -1.10 13.69
N GLU A 82 16.11 -2.05 14.32
CA GLU A 82 16.50 -3.34 13.76
C GLU A 82 15.47 -4.42 14.11
N PRO A 83 15.14 -5.35 13.19
CA PRO A 83 15.60 -5.39 11.80
C PRO A 83 14.91 -4.32 10.93
N PRO A 84 15.59 -3.80 9.90
CA PRO A 84 14.97 -2.83 9.01
C PRO A 84 13.79 -3.46 8.26
N ALA A 85 12.79 -2.64 7.96
CA ALA A 85 11.79 -2.99 6.95
C ALA A 85 12.48 -3.34 5.63
N SER A 86 11.83 -4.12 4.76
CA SER A 86 12.36 -4.38 3.41
C SER A 86 11.92 -3.29 2.44
N CYS A 87 12.74 -3.01 1.41
CA CYS A 87 12.34 -2.06 0.35
C CYS A 87 11.05 -2.48 -0.32
N ARG A 88 10.85 -3.80 -0.48
CA ARG A 88 9.62 -4.36 -1.03
C ARG A 88 8.39 -4.02 -0.19
N LEU A 89 8.48 -4.14 1.14
CA LEU A 89 7.37 -3.79 2.04
C LEU A 89 7.00 -2.31 1.92
N LEU A 90 8.00 -1.42 1.92
CA LEU A 90 7.74 0.01 1.81
C LEU A 90 7.20 0.37 0.42
N LEU A 91 7.71 -0.23 -0.65
CA LEU A 91 7.20 -0.04 -2.01
C LEU A 91 5.73 -0.47 -2.12
N ASP A 92 5.41 -1.68 -1.65
CA ASP A 92 4.05 -2.21 -1.68
C ASP A 92 3.11 -1.34 -0.81
N THR A 93 3.61 -0.79 0.31
CA THR A 93 2.86 0.16 1.17
C THR A 93 2.60 1.48 0.45
N TRP A 94 3.59 2.02 -0.26
CA TRP A 94 3.44 3.25 -1.01
C TRP A 94 2.36 3.10 -2.08
N ASN A 95 2.50 2.09 -2.95
CA ASN A 95 1.54 1.81 -4.02
C ASN A 95 0.14 1.61 -3.44
N PHE A 96 0.03 0.85 -2.35
CA PHE A 96 -1.23 0.68 -1.64
C PHE A 96 -1.86 2.03 -1.26
N PHE A 97 -1.10 2.96 -0.68
CA PHE A 97 -1.64 4.26 -0.28
C PHE A 97 -2.01 5.18 -1.45
N THR A 98 -1.25 5.11 -2.56
CA THR A 98 -1.54 5.84 -3.79
C THR A 98 -2.88 5.40 -4.38
N ASP A 99 -3.15 4.08 -4.36
CA ASP A 99 -4.31 3.47 -5.01
C ASP A 99 -5.59 3.49 -4.15
N LEU A 100 -5.50 3.97 -2.90
CA LEU A 100 -6.69 4.17 -2.07
C LEU A 100 -7.65 5.19 -2.73
N PRO A 101 -8.90 5.33 -2.24
CA PRO A 101 -9.81 6.42 -2.62
C PRO A 101 -9.50 7.75 -1.92
N GLY A 102 -9.40 8.86 -2.68
CA GLY A 102 -8.95 10.18 -2.18
C GLY A 102 -7.54 10.59 -2.64
N ALA A 103 -6.97 11.64 -2.05
CA ALA A 103 -5.64 12.15 -2.42
C ALA A 103 -4.64 12.01 -1.26
N LEU A 104 -3.40 11.65 -1.59
CA LEU A 104 -2.24 11.83 -0.72
C LEU A 104 -1.72 13.28 -0.82
N PRO A 105 -0.85 13.71 0.12
CA PRO A 105 -0.09 14.95 -0.06
C PRO A 105 0.64 14.94 -1.41
N PRO A 106 0.80 16.10 -2.06
CA PRO A 106 1.48 16.16 -3.35
C PRO A 106 2.92 15.65 -3.23
N GLU A 107 3.27 14.76 -4.14
CA GLU A 107 4.61 14.20 -4.30
C GLU A 107 5.48 15.15 -5.15
N GLY A 108 6.78 14.92 -5.14
CA GLY A 108 7.75 15.77 -5.85
C GLY A 108 9.12 15.12 -5.92
N PRO A 109 10.17 15.81 -6.37
CA PRO A 109 11.44 15.16 -6.75
C PRO A 109 12.12 14.33 -5.64
N VAL A 110 11.91 14.68 -4.37
CA VAL A 110 12.42 13.88 -3.22
C VAL A 110 11.68 12.54 -3.11
N HIS A 111 10.39 12.52 -3.43
CA HIS A 111 9.58 11.31 -3.47
C HIS A 111 9.98 10.43 -4.64
N ASP A 112 10.18 11.01 -5.83
CA ASP A 112 10.62 10.28 -7.03
C ASP A 112 11.94 9.53 -6.77
N GLY A 113 12.94 10.22 -6.20
CA GLY A 113 14.22 9.61 -5.85
C GLY A 113 14.10 8.53 -4.77
N ALA A 114 13.23 8.70 -3.77
CA ALA A 114 12.97 7.69 -2.75
C ALA A 114 12.26 6.46 -3.34
N TYR A 115 11.28 6.68 -4.22
CA TYR A 115 10.54 5.62 -4.91
C TYR A 115 11.48 4.78 -5.80
N ASP A 116 12.34 5.42 -6.58
CA ASP A 116 13.33 4.73 -7.41
C ASP A 116 14.27 3.85 -6.57
N LYS A 117 14.69 4.32 -5.40
CA LYS A 117 15.52 3.53 -4.46
C LYS A 117 14.77 2.35 -3.87
N LEU A 118 13.48 2.50 -3.55
CA LEU A 118 12.62 1.40 -3.12
C LEU A 118 12.50 0.35 -4.22
N PHE A 119 12.22 0.79 -5.44
CA PHE A 119 12.09 -0.06 -6.62
C PHE A 119 13.38 -0.81 -6.94
N GLY A 120 14.53 -0.12 -6.85
CA GLY A 120 15.86 -0.71 -7.05
C GLY A 120 16.35 -1.60 -5.91
N GLY A 121 15.62 -1.69 -4.79
CA GLY A 121 16.03 -2.49 -3.64
C GLY A 121 17.24 -1.94 -2.88
N THR A 122 17.46 -0.62 -2.95
CA THR A 122 18.60 0.04 -2.28
C THR A 122 18.44 0.02 -0.77
N ALA A 123 19.55 -0.19 -0.04
CA ALA A 123 19.54 -0.31 1.42
C ALA A 123 18.83 0.88 2.11
N LEU A 124 17.89 0.56 3.00
CA LEU A 124 17.04 1.52 3.71
C LEU A 124 17.74 2.20 4.90
N HIS A 125 18.90 1.69 5.29
CA HIS A 125 19.71 2.29 6.35
C HIS A 125 20.78 3.19 5.73
N PRO A 126 21.12 4.34 6.33
CA PRO A 126 22.31 5.07 5.95
C PRO A 126 23.52 4.15 6.11
N THR A 127 24.08 3.75 4.98
CA THR A 127 25.42 3.18 4.88
C THR A 127 26.37 4.26 4.35
N SER A 128 27.67 4.00 4.31
CA SER A 128 28.62 4.87 3.61
C SER A 128 28.40 4.91 2.10
N ASP A 129 27.41 4.18 1.57
CA ASP A 129 27.05 4.16 0.15
C ASP A 129 26.27 5.45 -0.22
N PRO A 130 26.75 6.22 -1.22
CA PRO A 130 26.02 7.35 -1.78
C PRO A 130 24.61 7.01 -2.30
N ALA A 131 24.31 5.74 -2.58
CA ALA A 131 22.98 5.27 -2.97
C ALA A 131 21.99 5.21 -1.79
N SER A 132 22.47 5.30 -0.53
CA SER A 132 21.62 5.23 0.66
C SER A 132 20.58 6.35 0.72
N TRP A 133 19.59 6.15 1.59
CA TRP A 133 18.59 7.16 1.87
C TRP A 133 19.18 8.39 2.56
N THR A 134 18.79 9.56 2.10
CA THR A 134 19.03 10.84 2.77
C THR A 134 18.00 11.05 3.87
N ALA A 135 18.33 11.89 4.86
CA ALA A 135 17.37 12.27 5.89
C ALA A 135 16.11 12.93 5.32
N ALA A 136 16.24 13.66 4.20
CA ALA A 136 15.11 14.30 3.52
C ALA A 136 14.17 13.27 2.88
N GLU A 137 14.72 12.26 2.20
CA GLU A 137 13.93 11.15 1.64
C GLU A 137 13.22 10.36 2.75
N THR A 138 13.93 10.01 3.84
CA THR A 138 13.31 9.33 4.99
C THR A 138 12.17 10.16 5.57
N ALA A 139 12.36 11.47 5.75
CA ALA A 139 11.32 12.35 6.27
C ALA A 139 10.11 12.47 5.33
N ALA A 140 10.35 12.58 4.02
CA ALA A 140 9.29 12.68 3.01
C ALA A 140 8.42 11.41 2.98
N VAL A 141 9.03 10.23 2.92
CA VAL A 141 8.29 8.96 2.90
C VAL A 141 7.53 8.73 4.20
N ARG A 142 8.11 9.09 5.36
CA ARG A 142 7.39 9.03 6.63
C ARG A 142 6.16 9.94 6.65
N ALA A 143 6.27 11.15 6.11
CA ALA A 143 5.13 12.07 6.02
C ALA A 143 4.03 11.50 5.10
N LEU A 144 4.41 10.95 3.95
CA LEU A 144 3.49 10.27 3.03
C LEU A 144 2.79 9.08 3.70
N PHE A 145 3.55 8.22 4.39
CA PHE A 145 3.01 7.04 5.06
C PHE A 145 2.10 7.43 6.22
N THR A 146 2.47 8.45 6.99
CA THR A 146 1.61 8.99 8.06
C THR A 146 0.26 9.45 7.50
N ALA A 147 0.27 10.16 6.37
CA ALA A 147 -0.97 10.58 5.71
C ALA A 147 -1.77 9.39 5.15
N GLY A 148 -1.07 8.39 4.57
CA GLY A 148 -1.65 7.15 4.08
C GLY A 148 -2.32 6.33 5.18
N PHE A 149 -1.67 6.15 6.34
CA PHE A 149 -2.24 5.49 7.51
C PHE A 149 -3.47 6.23 8.04
N ALA A 150 -3.40 7.55 8.20
CA ALA A 150 -4.55 8.33 8.64
C ALA A 150 -5.74 8.18 7.69
N ARG A 151 -5.49 8.01 6.39
CA ARG A 151 -6.52 7.77 5.38
C ARG A 151 -7.07 6.35 5.43
N TRP A 152 -6.22 5.35 5.58
CA TRP A 152 -6.62 3.97 5.80
C TRP A 152 -7.51 3.82 7.03
N ASP A 153 -7.13 4.45 8.14
CA ASP A 153 -7.87 4.41 9.40
C ASP A 153 -9.28 5.02 9.22
N ARG A 154 -9.40 6.15 8.50
CA ARG A 154 -10.70 6.74 8.13
C ARG A 154 -11.56 5.82 7.26
N LEU A 155 -10.97 5.17 6.25
CA LEU A 155 -11.69 4.28 5.33
C LEU A 155 -12.15 2.97 6.00
N THR A 156 -11.44 2.55 7.04
CA THR A 156 -11.78 1.33 7.79
C THR A 156 -12.63 1.57 9.03
N GLY A 157 -12.73 2.83 9.48
CA GLY A 157 -13.37 3.19 10.74
C GLY A 157 -12.51 2.87 11.97
N ALA A 158 -11.21 2.61 11.78
CA ALA A 158 -10.27 2.47 12.88
C ALA A 158 -9.97 3.86 13.45
N ALA A 159 -10.06 4.03 14.77
CA ALA A 159 -9.64 5.28 15.41
C ALA A 159 -8.10 5.39 15.35
N PRO A 160 -7.53 6.60 15.12
CA PRO A 160 -6.11 6.79 15.36
C PRO A 160 -5.85 6.58 16.86
N HIS A 161 -4.95 5.65 17.19
CA HIS A 161 -4.49 5.41 18.56
C HIS A 161 -3.59 6.52 19.07
#